data_AF-K5XG59-F1
#
_entry.id   AF-K5XG59-F1
#
_cell.length_a   1.000
_cell.length_b   1.000
_cell.length_c   1.000
_cell.angle_alpha   90.00
_cell.angle_beta   90.00
_cell.angle_gamma   90.00
#
_symmetry.space_group_name_H-M   'P 1'
#
loop_
_entity.id
_entity.type
_entity.pdbx_description
1 polymer ?
#
loop_
_entity_poly.entity_id
_entity_poly.type
_entity_poly.pdbx_seq_one_letter_code
_entity_poly.pdbx_strand_id
1 'polypeptide(L)'
;GVQHNPTFTIVAPRLFSAYSEAVNPINMWVDGRQDDGQLRLDHARSFFEAARFPDDFHRAARPMSADNEAVVHAIHPIEPGANIAGVNTYTVDRNAPRLDDKCGIFEYHVNHTLRTLYPNPTGNLLDAIRANIHYFYTAMEARGCTEIFPYGRFEDGESNNYYAPPDYPEVELPELGTLPFPPVELPTYSDPLVDVGPGATTA
;
A
#
# COMPACT_ATOMS: atom_id res chain seq x y z
N GLY A 1 5.60 0.69 -18.29
CA GLY A 1 4.14 0.85 -18.51
C GLY A 1 3.85 1.35 -19.91
N VAL A 2 4.12 2.64 -20.15
CA VAL A 2 3.79 3.36 -21.39
C VAL A 2 4.22 2.66 -22.69
N GLN A 3 5.43 2.10 -22.75
CA GLN A 3 6.00 1.57 -23.99
C GLN A 3 5.48 0.18 -24.41
N HIS A 4 4.94 -0.60 -23.48
CA HIS A 4 4.66 -2.02 -23.72
C HIS A 4 3.24 -2.46 -23.33
N ASN A 5 2.52 -1.65 -22.55
CA ASN A 5 1.15 -1.96 -22.15
C ASN A 5 0.17 -0.96 -22.79
N PRO A 6 -0.63 -1.37 -23.79
CA PRO A 6 -1.56 -0.48 -24.48
C PRO A 6 -2.73 0.00 -23.60
N THR A 7 -2.94 -0.64 -22.44
CA THR A 7 -3.96 -0.27 -21.45
C THR A 7 -3.30 0.19 -20.14
N PHE A 8 -2.06 0.68 -20.20
CA PHE A 8 -1.37 1.24 -19.04
C PHE A 8 -2.19 2.39 -18.44
N THR A 9 -2.42 2.36 -17.14
CA THR A 9 -3.09 3.43 -16.39
C THR A 9 -2.37 3.66 -15.07
N ILE A 10 -2.24 4.93 -14.69
CA ILE A 10 -1.69 5.37 -13.40
C ILE A 10 -2.46 6.60 -12.92
N VAL A 11 -3.78 6.43 -12.76
CA VAL A 11 -4.67 7.37 -12.08
C VAL A 11 -4.92 6.94 -10.63
N ALA A 12 -5.61 7.75 -9.83
CA ALA A 12 -5.99 7.36 -8.47
C ALA A 12 -6.89 6.10 -8.47
N PRO A 13 -6.75 5.20 -7.47
CA PRO A 13 -5.80 5.27 -6.35
C PRO A 13 -4.40 4.75 -6.71
N ARG A 14 -4.16 4.23 -7.92
CA ARG A 14 -2.90 3.58 -8.29
C ARG A 14 -1.71 4.54 -8.32
N LEU A 15 -1.90 5.80 -8.73
CA LEU A 15 -0.83 6.80 -8.66
C LEU A 15 -0.28 6.90 -7.23
N PHE A 16 -1.17 7.02 -6.25
CA PHE A 16 -0.80 7.07 -4.84
C PHE A 16 -0.07 5.80 -4.40
N SER A 17 -0.71 4.64 -4.56
CA SER A 17 -0.12 3.40 -4.06
C SER A 17 1.19 3.04 -4.74
N ALA A 18 1.38 3.34 -6.03
CA ALA A 18 2.64 3.09 -6.72
C ALA A 18 3.83 3.86 -6.12
N TYR A 19 3.64 5.12 -5.73
CA TYR A 19 4.69 5.92 -5.11
C TYR A 19 4.90 5.56 -3.64
N SER A 20 3.82 5.30 -2.89
CA SER A 20 3.92 4.83 -1.50
C SER A 20 4.63 3.47 -1.41
N GLU A 21 4.27 2.52 -2.27
CA GLU A 21 4.88 1.18 -2.30
C GLU A 21 6.35 1.21 -2.72
N ALA A 22 6.80 2.22 -3.49
CA ALA A 22 8.20 2.35 -3.88
C ALA A 22 9.13 2.70 -2.71
N VAL A 23 8.61 3.37 -1.67
CA VAL A 23 9.39 3.74 -0.46
C VAL A 23 9.17 2.79 0.72
N ASN A 24 8.10 2.00 0.71
CA ASN A 24 7.83 1.04 1.79
C ASN A 24 9.00 0.07 2.09
N PRO A 25 9.75 -0.48 1.10
CA PRO A 25 10.88 -1.34 1.39
C PRO A 25 11.96 -0.66 2.25
N ILE A 26 12.32 0.58 1.94
CA ILE A 26 13.35 1.30 2.72
C ILE A 26 12.84 1.79 4.07
N ASN A 27 11.52 2.01 4.20
CA ASN A 27 10.89 2.46 5.44
C ASN A 27 10.56 1.31 6.41
N MET A 28 10.30 0.11 5.90
CA MET A 28 9.73 -1.00 6.68
C MET A 28 10.58 -2.27 6.70
N TRP A 29 11.50 -2.46 5.74
CA TRP A 29 12.28 -3.71 5.60
C TRP A 29 13.75 -3.54 5.95
N VAL A 30 14.19 -2.33 6.29
CA VAL A 30 15.45 -2.07 6.96
C VAL A 30 15.31 -2.51 8.43
N ASP A 31 16.32 -3.18 8.97
CA ASP A 31 16.31 -3.58 10.38
C ASP A 31 16.20 -2.32 11.26
N GLY A 32 15.27 -2.33 12.21
CA GLY A 32 14.96 -1.16 13.04
C GLY A 32 16.09 -0.70 13.96
N ARG A 33 17.16 -1.50 14.13
CA ARG A 33 18.39 -1.10 14.83
C ARG A 33 19.31 -0.26 13.94
N GLN A 34 19.18 -0.37 12.61
CA GLN A 34 19.93 0.38 11.61
C GLN A 34 19.21 1.67 11.23
N ASP A 35 17.93 1.58 10.84
CA ASP A 35 17.01 2.70 10.53
C ASP A 35 17.62 3.85 9.66
N ASP A 36 18.48 3.51 8.70
CA ASP A 36 19.21 4.48 7.84
C ASP A 36 18.64 4.57 6.40
N GLY A 37 17.54 3.86 6.13
CA GLY A 37 16.92 3.77 4.81
C GLY A 37 17.70 2.96 3.77
N GLN A 38 18.74 2.22 4.16
CA GLN A 38 19.56 1.40 3.25
C GLN A 38 19.18 -0.08 3.34
N LEU A 39 18.25 -0.51 2.49
CA LEU A 39 17.82 -1.91 2.42
C LEU A 39 18.87 -2.79 1.73
N ARG A 40 19.35 -3.81 2.43
CA ARG A 40 20.23 -4.83 1.84
C ARG A 40 19.48 -5.69 0.81
N LEU A 41 20.15 -6.07 -0.27
CA LEU A 41 19.53 -6.83 -1.36
C LEU A 41 19.11 -8.25 -0.97
N ASP A 42 19.84 -8.91 -0.08
CA ASP A 42 19.46 -10.22 0.46
C ASP A 42 18.22 -10.14 1.35
N HIS A 43 18.08 -9.06 2.13
CA HIS A 43 16.85 -8.78 2.87
C HIS A 43 15.68 -8.49 1.92
N ALA A 44 15.89 -7.64 0.91
CA ALA A 44 14.87 -7.34 -0.11
C ALA A 44 14.36 -8.62 -0.80
N ARG A 45 15.28 -9.52 -1.19
CA ARG A 45 14.93 -10.83 -1.75
C ARG A 45 14.11 -11.68 -0.77
N SER A 46 14.49 -11.72 0.50
CA SER A 46 13.73 -12.46 1.53
C SER A 46 12.28 -11.99 1.63
N PHE A 47 12.04 -10.68 1.55
CA PHE A 47 10.67 -10.14 1.55
C PHE A 47 9.93 -10.40 0.24
N PHE A 48 10.52 -10.09 -0.92
CA PHE A 48 9.84 -10.19 -2.21
C PHE A 48 9.63 -11.62 -2.69
N GLU A 49 10.63 -12.49 -2.56
CA GLU A 49 10.61 -13.84 -3.13
C GLU A 49 10.13 -14.87 -2.10
N ALA A 50 10.56 -14.75 -0.85
CA ALA A 50 10.28 -15.75 0.19
C ALA A 50 9.16 -15.34 1.16
N ALA A 51 8.63 -14.11 1.07
CA ALA A 51 7.66 -13.55 2.01
C ALA A 51 8.08 -13.76 3.49
N ARG A 52 9.39 -13.65 3.75
CA ARG A 52 10.01 -14.00 5.03
C ARG A 52 10.82 -12.83 5.59
N PHE A 53 10.66 -12.58 6.88
CA PHE A 53 11.56 -11.71 7.64
C PHE A 53 12.98 -12.32 7.70
N PRO A 54 14.03 -11.51 7.49
CA PRO A 54 15.40 -11.94 7.75
C PRO A 54 15.57 -12.47 9.18
N ASP A 55 16.55 -13.33 9.40
CA ASP A 55 16.84 -13.83 10.75
C ASP A 55 17.24 -12.67 11.67
N ASP A 56 16.71 -12.67 12.90
CA ASP A 56 16.87 -11.59 13.89
C ASP A 56 16.38 -10.21 13.42
N PHE A 57 15.44 -10.16 12.45
CA PHE A 57 14.88 -8.92 11.97
C PHE A 57 14.09 -8.17 13.05
N HIS A 58 14.44 -6.90 13.27
CA HIS A 58 13.67 -6.00 14.12
C HIS A 58 12.82 -5.05 13.27
N ARG A 59 11.53 -4.91 13.60
CA ARG A 59 10.65 -3.91 12.96
C ARG A 59 11.19 -2.49 13.15
N ALA A 60 10.78 -1.57 12.28
CA ALA A 60 11.08 -0.15 12.40
C ALA A 60 10.79 0.40 13.82
N ALA A 61 11.65 1.29 14.30
CA ALA A 61 11.59 1.83 15.66
C ALA A 61 10.39 2.78 15.92
N ARG A 62 9.71 3.21 14.86
CA ARG A 62 8.53 4.09 14.89
C ARG A 62 7.48 3.63 13.86
N PRO A 63 6.22 4.07 13.98
CA PRO A 63 5.24 3.88 12.90
C PRO A 63 5.73 4.52 11.61
N MET A 64 5.75 3.74 10.53
CA MET A 64 6.22 4.14 9.20
C MET A 64 5.14 3.84 8.16
N SER A 65 5.16 4.58 7.05
CA SER A 65 4.30 4.35 5.89
C SER A 65 4.99 4.89 4.64
N ALA A 66 4.32 5.74 3.87
CA ALA A 66 4.81 6.35 2.63
C ALA A 66 5.75 7.56 2.84
N ASP A 67 6.50 7.59 3.94
CA ASP A 67 7.50 8.64 4.18
C ASP A 67 8.45 8.71 2.97
N ASN A 68 8.71 9.91 2.45
CA ASN A 68 9.54 10.19 1.28
C ASN A 68 8.94 9.89 -0.11
N GLU A 69 7.65 9.53 -0.23
CA GLU A 69 7.02 9.33 -1.55
C GLU A 69 7.10 10.58 -2.46
N ALA A 70 7.00 11.78 -1.85
CA ALA A 70 7.12 13.06 -2.55
C ALA A 70 8.54 13.29 -3.09
N VAL A 71 9.57 12.78 -2.40
CA VAL A 71 10.96 12.85 -2.87
C VAL A 71 11.13 12.00 -4.12
N VAL A 72 10.60 10.77 -4.11
CA VAL A 72 10.63 9.89 -5.29
C VAL A 72 9.88 10.50 -6.47
N HIS A 73 8.70 11.09 -6.23
CA HIS A 73 7.93 11.79 -7.25
C HIS A 73 8.67 12.99 -7.83
N ALA A 74 9.36 13.79 -7.01
CA ALA A 74 10.07 14.97 -7.47
C ALA A 74 11.25 14.67 -8.41
N ILE A 75 11.88 13.49 -8.33
CA ILE A 75 12.98 13.09 -9.22
C ILE A 75 12.48 12.86 -10.65
N HIS A 76 11.35 12.17 -10.78
CA HIS A 76 10.70 11.90 -12.07
C HIS A 76 9.18 12.10 -11.95
N PRO A 77 8.71 13.36 -12.06
CA PRO A 77 7.31 13.67 -11.92
C PRO A 77 6.49 13.03 -13.05
N ILE A 78 5.40 12.38 -12.67
CA ILE A 78 4.37 11.93 -13.61
C ILE A 78 3.03 12.52 -13.21
N GLU A 79 2.27 13.00 -14.20
CA GLU A 79 0.88 13.40 -14.03
C GLU A 79 -0.04 12.19 -14.20
N PRO A 80 -1.17 12.09 -13.50
CA PRO A 80 -2.09 10.96 -13.64
C PRO A 80 -2.61 10.84 -15.08
N GLY A 81 -2.76 9.61 -15.57
CA GLY A 81 -3.18 9.38 -16.95
C GLY A 81 -3.10 7.92 -17.37
N ALA A 82 -3.31 7.70 -18.66
CA ALA A 82 -3.33 6.38 -19.27
C ALA A 82 -2.89 6.40 -20.73
N ASN A 83 -2.46 5.25 -21.22
CA ASN A 83 -2.34 5.02 -22.66
C ASN A 83 -3.73 4.89 -23.28
N ILE A 84 -3.97 5.61 -24.39
CA ILE A 84 -5.22 5.58 -25.13
C ILE A 84 -4.98 5.01 -26.52
N ALA A 85 -5.70 3.94 -26.88
CA ALA A 85 -5.67 3.32 -28.20
C ALA A 85 -4.28 2.85 -28.70
N GLY A 86 -3.37 2.47 -27.79
CA GLY A 86 -2.06 1.92 -28.18
C GLY A 86 -0.99 2.05 -27.11
N VAL A 87 0.21 1.57 -27.40
CA VAL A 87 1.41 1.89 -26.61
C VAL A 87 1.95 3.25 -27.02
N ASN A 88 2.71 3.91 -26.14
CA ASN A 88 3.30 5.24 -26.39
C ASN A 88 2.28 6.36 -26.64
N THR A 89 1.06 6.23 -26.14
CA THR A 89 -0.02 7.22 -26.31
C THR A 89 -0.49 7.78 -24.96
N TYR A 90 0.44 7.95 -24.02
CA TYR A 90 0.13 8.41 -22.67
C TYR A 90 -0.55 9.78 -22.72
N THR A 91 -1.79 9.82 -22.24
CA THR A 91 -2.63 11.00 -22.20
C THR A 91 -2.95 11.32 -20.75
N VAL A 92 -2.68 12.56 -20.34
CA VAL A 92 -2.95 13.05 -18.99
C VAL A 92 -4.46 13.16 -18.78
N ASP A 93 -4.94 12.60 -17.68
CA ASP A 93 -6.30 12.81 -17.20
C ASP A 93 -6.32 14.03 -16.27
N ARG A 94 -6.83 15.16 -16.77
CA ARG A 94 -6.91 16.41 -16.01
C ARG A 94 -7.97 16.41 -14.91
N ASN A 95 -8.86 15.42 -14.90
CA ASN A 95 -9.87 15.26 -13.85
C ASN A 95 -9.39 14.33 -12.72
N ALA A 96 -8.30 13.61 -12.94
CA ALA A 96 -7.71 12.76 -11.92
C ALA A 96 -6.86 13.60 -10.94
N PRO A 97 -6.94 13.30 -9.63
CA PRO A 97 -6.17 14.02 -8.63
C PRO A 97 -4.67 13.70 -8.75
N ARG A 98 -3.84 14.69 -8.42
CA ARG A 98 -2.38 14.56 -8.37
C ARG A 98 -1.95 13.85 -7.08
N LEU A 99 -0.67 13.46 -7.00
CA LEU A 99 -0.15 12.71 -5.86
C LEU A 99 -0.23 13.52 -4.54
N ASP A 100 -0.04 14.82 -4.60
CA ASP A 100 -0.09 15.75 -3.46
C ASP A 100 -1.53 16.07 -3.03
N ASP A 101 -2.52 15.87 -3.89
CA ASP A 101 -3.94 16.06 -3.59
C ASP A 101 -4.54 14.81 -2.90
N LYS A 102 -4.19 14.61 -1.64
CA LYS A 102 -4.64 13.46 -0.85
C LYS A 102 -6.16 13.42 -0.67
N CYS A 103 -6.79 14.59 -0.50
CA CYS A 103 -8.24 14.68 -0.38
C CYS A 103 -8.92 14.37 -1.72
N GLY A 104 -8.41 14.89 -2.83
CA GLY A 104 -8.88 14.53 -4.16
C GLY A 104 -8.74 13.04 -4.47
N ILE A 105 -7.66 12.38 -4.04
CA ILE A 105 -7.51 10.91 -4.17
C ILE A 105 -8.59 10.17 -3.39
N PHE A 106 -8.86 10.57 -2.15
CA PHE A 106 -9.94 10.02 -1.32
C PHE A 106 -11.30 10.22 -1.99
N GLU A 107 -11.60 11.45 -2.41
CA GLU A 107 -12.86 11.80 -3.07
C GLU A 107 -13.05 11.04 -4.38
N TYR A 108 -12.00 10.94 -5.20
CA TYR A 108 -12.00 10.19 -6.45
C TYR A 108 -12.26 8.70 -6.19
N HIS A 109 -11.60 8.10 -5.20
CA HIS A 109 -11.85 6.70 -4.88
C HIS A 109 -13.31 6.45 -4.48
N VAL A 110 -13.85 7.29 -3.61
CA VAL A 110 -15.22 7.15 -3.08
C VAL A 110 -16.28 7.49 -4.13
N ASN A 111 -16.10 8.57 -4.91
CA ASN A 111 -17.09 9.02 -5.90
C ASN A 111 -16.97 8.34 -7.26
N HIS A 112 -15.80 7.84 -7.64
CA HIS A 112 -15.58 7.23 -8.95
C HIS A 112 -15.37 5.72 -8.83
N THR A 113 -14.33 5.27 -8.13
CA THR A 113 -13.99 3.83 -8.04
C THR A 113 -15.09 3.04 -7.37
N LEU A 114 -15.49 3.44 -6.16
CA LEU A 114 -16.49 2.74 -5.36
C LEU A 114 -17.88 2.78 -6.03
N ARG A 115 -18.30 3.92 -6.58
CA ARG A 115 -19.59 4.06 -7.27
C ARG A 115 -19.68 3.27 -8.58
N THR A 116 -18.55 3.02 -9.24
CA THR A 116 -18.52 2.14 -10.41
C THR A 116 -18.79 0.69 -10.03
N LEU A 117 -18.29 0.26 -8.86
CA LEU A 117 -18.50 -1.10 -8.35
C LEU A 117 -19.90 -1.28 -7.74
N TYR A 118 -20.40 -0.25 -7.06
CA TYR A 118 -21.68 -0.28 -6.34
C TYR A 118 -22.57 0.91 -6.75
N PRO A 119 -23.16 0.92 -7.95
CA PRO A 119 -23.91 2.08 -8.43
C PRO A 119 -25.22 2.31 -7.66
N ASN A 120 -25.85 1.25 -7.14
CA ASN A 120 -27.12 1.31 -6.41
C ASN A 120 -27.20 0.23 -5.31
N PRO A 121 -26.36 0.29 -4.26
CA PRO A 121 -26.39 -0.68 -3.18
C PRO A 121 -27.65 -0.51 -2.33
N THR A 122 -28.17 -1.60 -1.78
CA THR A 122 -29.38 -1.61 -0.94
C THR A 122 -29.19 -2.50 0.30
N GLY A 123 -30.07 -2.34 1.29
CA GLY A 123 -30.08 -3.13 2.52
C GLY A 123 -28.72 -3.15 3.22
N ASN A 124 -28.34 -4.30 3.76
CA ASN A 124 -27.10 -4.48 4.53
C ASN A 124 -25.83 -4.06 3.78
N LEU A 125 -25.79 -4.18 2.45
CA LEU A 125 -24.64 -3.77 1.66
C LEU A 125 -24.47 -2.24 1.66
N LEU A 126 -25.58 -1.50 1.53
CA LEU A 126 -25.57 -0.04 1.60
C LEU A 126 -25.06 0.42 2.98
N ASP A 127 -25.54 -0.20 4.05
CA ASP A 127 -25.13 0.14 5.41
C ASP A 127 -23.66 -0.16 5.65
N ALA A 128 -23.19 -1.34 5.23
CA ALA A 128 -21.78 -1.71 5.33
C ALA A 128 -20.88 -0.77 4.52
N ILE A 129 -21.29 -0.38 3.30
CA ILE A 129 -20.52 0.55 2.47
C ILE A 129 -20.41 1.92 3.15
N ARG A 130 -21.53 2.47 3.67
CA ARG A 130 -21.50 3.76 4.38
C ARG A 130 -20.57 3.71 5.59
N ALA A 131 -20.61 2.64 6.39
CA ALA A 131 -19.72 2.46 7.53
C ALA A 131 -18.24 2.37 7.12
N ASN A 132 -17.93 1.62 6.05
CA ASN A 132 -16.55 1.49 5.58
C ASN A 132 -16.01 2.78 4.93
N ILE A 133 -16.87 3.61 4.32
CA ILE A 133 -16.47 4.96 3.87
C ILE A 133 -16.08 5.81 5.07
N HIS A 134 -16.85 5.75 6.17
CA HIS A 134 -16.51 6.46 7.40
C HIS A 134 -15.17 5.97 7.97
N TYR A 135 -14.95 4.66 8.07
CA TYR A 135 -13.63 4.12 8.50
C TYR A 135 -12.49 4.51 7.58
N PHE A 136 -12.73 4.64 6.27
CA PHE A 136 -11.70 5.14 5.35
C PHE A 136 -11.44 6.64 5.56
N TYR A 137 -12.48 7.43 5.85
CA TYR A 137 -12.36 8.84 6.18
C TYR A 137 -11.57 9.11 7.47
N THR A 138 -11.68 8.28 8.52
CA THR A 138 -10.91 8.50 9.76
C THR A 138 -9.40 8.48 9.52
N ALA A 139 -8.91 7.74 8.51
CA ALA A 139 -7.51 7.79 8.10
C ALA A 139 -7.12 9.08 7.34
N MET A 140 -8.11 9.79 6.78
CA MET A 140 -7.96 11.05 6.03
C MET A 140 -8.23 12.29 6.90
N GLU A 141 -8.91 12.15 8.03
CA GLU A 141 -9.23 13.25 8.96
C GLU A 141 -7.98 14.00 9.40
N ALA A 142 -6.92 13.27 9.77
CA ALA A 142 -5.64 13.85 10.15
C ALA A 142 -4.96 14.66 9.03
N ARG A 143 -5.42 14.54 7.78
CA ARG A 143 -4.96 15.29 6.60
C ARG A 143 -5.84 16.50 6.27
N GLY A 144 -6.87 16.78 7.08
CA GLY A 144 -7.76 17.93 6.89
C GLY A 144 -8.80 17.76 5.77
N CYS A 145 -9.04 16.53 5.31
CA CYS A 145 -10.07 16.25 4.32
C CYS A 145 -11.47 16.33 4.92
N THR A 146 -12.49 16.52 4.09
CA THR A 146 -13.89 16.52 4.51
C THR A 146 -14.52 15.16 4.23
N GLU A 147 -15.32 14.65 5.17
CA GLU A 147 -16.09 13.42 4.94
C GLU A 147 -17.16 13.63 3.86
N ILE A 148 -17.27 12.67 2.94
CA ILE A 148 -18.24 12.69 1.85
C ILE A 148 -19.17 11.47 1.92
N PHE A 149 -20.40 11.65 1.45
CA PHE A 149 -21.49 10.69 1.62
C PHE A 149 -22.11 10.36 0.25
N PRO A 150 -21.44 9.56 -0.61
CA PRO A 150 -21.92 9.27 -1.96
C PRO A 150 -23.29 8.56 -2.00
N TYR A 151 -23.68 7.91 -0.90
CA TYR A 151 -24.97 7.23 -0.73
C TYR A 151 -25.84 7.88 0.36
N GLY A 152 -25.61 9.16 0.68
CA GLY A 152 -26.28 9.84 1.79
C GLY A 152 -25.79 9.40 3.17
N ARG A 153 -26.20 10.14 4.20
CA ARG A 153 -25.92 9.83 5.61
C ARG A 153 -26.88 8.74 6.11
N PHE A 154 -26.54 8.10 7.22
CA PHE A 154 -27.55 7.43 8.04
C PHE A 154 -28.51 8.53 8.52
N GLU A 155 -29.81 8.45 8.19
CA GLU A 155 -30.77 9.39 8.77
C GLU A 155 -30.90 9.09 10.27
N ASP A 156 -30.86 10.16 11.07
CA ASP A 156 -30.94 10.15 12.53
C ASP A 156 -32.23 9.42 12.99
N GLY A 157 -32.14 8.16 13.38
CA GLY A 157 -33.30 7.46 13.95
C GLY A 157 -33.17 5.96 14.18
N GLU A 158 -32.37 5.25 13.39
CA GLU A 158 -32.10 3.83 13.63
C GLU A 158 -30.61 3.63 13.91
N SER A 159 -30.29 3.67 15.20
CA SER A 159 -29.01 3.22 15.77
C SER A 159 -28.73 1.80 15.28
N ASN A 160 -27.91 1.65 14.24
CA ASN A 160 -27.39 0.35 13.87
C ASN A 160 -26.26 0.00 14.84
N ASN A 161 -26.44 -1.09 15.59
CA ASN A 161 -25.45 -1.69 16.50
C ASN A 161 -24.08 -1.99 15.84
N TYR A 162 -23.93 -1.80 14.53
CA TYR A 162 -22.67 -1.87 13.80
C TYR A 162 -21.62 -0.82 14.25
N TYR A 163 -22.06 0.29 14.87
CA TYR A 163 -21.18 1.35 15.39
C TYR A 163 -20.82 1.18 16.87
N ALA A 164 -21.24 0.11 17.53
CA ALA A 164 -20.60 -0.24 18.78
C ALA A 164 -19.12 -0.55 18.45
N PRO A 165 -18.13 0.04 19.15
CA PRO A 165 -16.78 -0.50 19.09
C PRO A 165 -16.90 -2.01 19.35
N PRO A 166 -16.25 -2.88 18.55
CA PRO A 166 -16.28 -4.29 18.85
C PRO A 166 -15.88 -4.45 20.31
N ASP A 167 -16.69 -5.15 21.09
CA ASP A 167 -16.33 -5.56 22.45
C ASP A 167 -15.19 -6.56 22.28
N TYR A 168 -13.99 -6.04 22.03
CA TYR A 168 -12.78 -6.81 22.07
C TYR A 168 -12.62 -7.16 23.54
N PRO A 169 -12.80 -8.43 23.96
CA PRO A 169 -12.35 -8.81 25.28
C PRO A 169 -10.89 -8.38 25.36
N GLU A 170 -10.53 -7.64 26.39
CA GLU A 170 -9.16 -7.23 26.64
C GLU A 170 -8.33 -8.52 26.68
N VAL A 171 -7.66 -8.83 25.57
CA VAL A 171 -6.82 -10.02 25.49
C VAL A 171 -5.57 -9.64 26.28
N GLU A 172 -5.42 -10.21 27.46
CA GLU A 172 -4.13 -10.22 28.14
C GLU A 172 -3.10 -10.76 27.16
N LEU A 173 -2.26 -9.87 26.64
CA LEU A 173 -1.18 -10.26 25.75
C LEU A 173 -0.31 -11.26 26.53
N PRO A 174 -0.06 -12.47 25.99
CA PRO A 174 0.85 -13.39 26.65
C PRO A 174 2.21 -12.72 26.80
N GLU A 175 2.84 -12.87 27.97
CA GLU A 175 4.19 -12.38 28.20
C GLU A 175 5.12 -12.84 27.07
N LEU A 176 5.93 -11.90 26.60
CA LEU A 176 6.82 -12.05 25.47
C LEU A 176 7.75 -13.27 25.69
N GLY A 177 7.49 -14.41 25.04
CA GLY A 177 8.45 -15.53 25.11
C GLY A 177 8.04 -16.96 24.75
N THR A 178 6.78 -17.30 24.46
CA THR A 178 6.42 -18.72 24.24
C THR A 178 5.51 -18.94 23.03
N LEU A 179 6.09 -18.92 21.82
CA LEU A 179 5.46 -19.55 20.66
C LEU A 179 5.52 -21.08 20.81
N PRO A 180 4.41 -21.83 20.60
CA PRO A 180 4.35 -23.28 20.88
C PRO A 180 4.86 -24.15 19.72
N PHE A 181 5.55 -23.57 18.73
CA PHE A 181 6.01 -24.32 17.56
C PHE A 181 7.53 -24.49 17.61
N PRO A 182 8.05 -25.73 17.61
CA PRO A 182 9.48 -25.95 17.44
C PRO A 182 9.92 -25.42 16.06
N PRO A 183 11.15 -24.90 15.94
CA PRO A 183 11.67 -24.40 14.67
C PRO A 183 11.64 -25.51 13.61
N VAL A 184 11.08 -25.20 12.45
CA VAL A 184 11.11 -26.09 11.27
C VAL A 184 12.54 -26.07 10.73
N GLU A 185 13.20 -27.23 10.67
CA GLU A 185 14.49 -27.36 9.99
C GLU A 185 14.30 -27.08 8.49
N LEU A 186 15.05 -26.10 7.98
CA LEU A 186 15.04 -25.74 6.57
C LEU A 186 15.71 -26.85 5.74
N PRO A 187 15.18 -27.19 4.55
CA PRO A 187 15.93 -27.99 3.60
C PRO A 187 17.19 -27.22 3.17
N THR A 188 18.34 -27.90 3.22
CA THR A 188 19.61 -27.37 2.72
C THR A 188 19.55 -27.31 1.20
N TYR A 189 19.26 -26.12 0.66
CA TYR A 189 19.39 -25.88 -0.77
C TYR A 189 20.78 -25.31 -1.06
N SER A 190 21.70 -26.19 -1.48
CA SER A 190 22.97 -25.81 -2.09
C SER A 190 22.81 -25.82 -3.61
N ASP A 191 22.62 -24.66 -4.23
CA ASP A 191 22.97 -24.55 -5.65
C ASP A 191 24.49 -24.34 -5.75
N PRO A 192 25.17 -25.02 -6.69
CA PRO A 192 26.59 -24.81 -6.89
C PRO A 192 26.84 -23.37 -7.33
N LEU A 193 27.74 -22.69 -6.64
CA LEU A 193 28.29 -21.41 -7.07
C LEU A 193 28.77 -21.55 -8.52
N VAL A 194 28.26 -20.70 -9.40
CA VAL A 194 28.82 -20.55 -10.75
C VAL A 194 30.27 -20.14 -10.58
N ASP A 195 31.17 -21.03 -10.99
CA ASP A 195 32.61 -20.84 -10.97
C ASP A 195 32.96 -19.69 -11.92
N VAL A 196 33.15 -18.49 -11.38
CA VAL A 196 33.72 -17.37 -12.13
C VAL A 196 35.23 -17.61 -12.17
N GLY A 197 35.65 -18.42 -13.15
CA GLY A 197 37.06 -18.69 -13.41
C GLY A 197 37.85 -17.38 -13.67
N PRO A 198 39.14 -17.32 -13.27
CA PRO A 198 39.94 -16.12 -13.43
C PRO A 198 40.49 -16.08 -14.85
N GLY A 199 40.09 -15.07 -15.64
CA GLY A 199 40.83 -14.74 -16.86
C GLY A 199 40.03 -14.06 -17.95
N ALA A 200 40.04 -12.73 -17.94
CA ALA A 200 40.11 -11.94 -19.16
C ALA A 200 40.59 -10.52 -18.82
N THR A 201 41.92 -10.34 -18.79
CA THR A 201 42.55 -9.03 -18.96
C THR A 201 43.03 -8.92 -20.42
N THR A 202 42.85 -7.71 -20.99
CA THR A 202 43.42 -7.15 -22.23
C THR A 202 43.01 -7.74 -23.59
N ALA A 203 42.25 -6.97 -24.39
CA ALA A 203 42.74 -6.02 -25.40
C ALA A 203 41.62 -5.05 -25.81
#